data_AF-A0A7Y3B245-F1
#
_entry.id   AF-A0A7Y3B245-F1
#
_cell.length_a   1.000
_cell.length_b   1.000
_cell.length_c   1.000
_cell.angle_alpha   90.00
_cell.angle_beta   90.00
_cell.angle_gamma   90.00
#
_symmetry.space_group_name_H-M   'P 1'
#
loop_
_entity.id
_entity.type
_entity.pdbx_description
1 polymer ?
#
loop_
_entity_poly.entity_id
_entity_poly.type
_entity_poly.pdbx_seq_one_letter_code
_entity_poly.pdbx_strand_id
1 'polypeptide(L)'
;MRDSAAPCLSEMSTGMASSVLAEIGRMLDTLAGSDEPGSIDLRSLPLSDADRAQLEELLGRGEVSAELALAGDSEVWETTYPGVWWIRHRGAGGKIASEVISVCRIPEILMTHPADIEAAASRLREKLETTDV
;
A
#
# COMPACT_ATOMS: atom_id res chain seq x y z
N MET A 1 -28.63 -33.95 13.18
CA MET A 1 -27.29 -33.38 13.45
C MET A 1 -26.31 -33.94 12.42
N ARG A 2 -26.12 -33.19 11.32
CA ARG A 2 -25.04 -33.33 10.33
C ARG A 2 -25.15 -32.09 9.44
N ASP A 3 -24.61 -30.98 9.93
CA ASP A 3 -24.27 -29.83 9.08
C ASP A 3 -23.06 -30.25 8.25
N SER A 4 -23.31 -30.50 6.97
CA SER A 4 -22.27 -30.74 5.98
C SER A 4 -21.70 -29.37 5.59
N ALA A 5 -20.62 -28.97 6.24
CA ALA A 5 -19.85 -27.80 5.84
C ALA A 5 -19.27 -28.05 4.43
N ALA A 6 -19.74 -27.26 3.46
CA ALA A 6 -19.05 -27.12 2.19
C ALA A 6 -17.66 -26.49 2.47
N PRO A 7 -16.56 -27.03 1.92
CA PRO A 7 -15.27 -26.39 2.06
C PRO A 7 -15.35 -25.00 1.43
N CYS A 8 -14.99 -23.99 2.22
CA CYS A 8 -15.12 -22.59 1.88
C CYS A 8 -14.27 -22.28 0.65
N LEU A 9 -14.90 -21.81 -0.44
CA LEU A 9 -14.23 -21.46 -1.69
C LEU A 9 -13.15 -20.37 -1.53
N SER A 10 -13.05 -19.73 -0.36
CA SER A 10 -12.05 -18.71 -0.03
C SER A 10 -10.65 -19.26 0.27
N GLU A 11 -10.49 -20.57 0.47
CA GLU A 11 -9.19 -21.18 0.87
C GLU A 11 -8.35 -21.73 -0.30
N MET A 12 -8.87 -21.74 -1.53
CA MET A 12 -8.19 -22.29 -2.70
C MET A 12 -7.55 -21.17 -3.53
N SER A 13 -6.24 -21.26 -3.81
CA SER A 13 -5.56 -20.33 -4.74
C SER A 13 -6.21 -20.40 -6.13
N THR A 14 -6.64 -19.25 -6.64
CA THR A 14 -7.33 -19.13 -7.93
C THR A 14 -6.37 -18.87 -9.09
N GLY A 15 -5.06 -18.77 -8.81
CA GLY A 15 -4.03 -18.34 -9.76
C GLY A 15 -4.00 -16.83 -9.98
N MET A 16 -4.93 -16.07 -9.38
CA MET A 16 -4.98 -14.61 -9.49
C MET A 16 -3.73 -13.94 -8.92
N ALA A 17 -3.12 -14.51 -7.88
CA ALA A 17 -1.84 -14.02 -7.35
C ALA A 17 -0.74 -13.97 -8.43
N SER A 18 -0.65 -15.00 -9.28
CA SER A 18 0.32 -15.04 -10.38
C SER A 18 0.01 -14.02 -11.48
N SER A 19 -1.27 -13.81 -11.79
CA SER A 19 -1.70 -12.77 -12.74
C SER A 19 -1.34 -11.37 -12.26
N VAL A 20 -1.54 -11.09 -10.97
CA VAL A 20 -1.15 -9.81 -10.34
C VAL A 20 0.36 -9.65 -10.37
N LEU A 21 1.14 -10.68 -10.02
CA LEU A 21 2.60 -10.63 -10.07
C LEU A 21 3.13 -10.34 -11.48
N ALA A 22 2.53 -10.96 -12.50
CA ALA A 22 2.88 -10.70 -13.90
C ALA A 22 2.55 -9.27 -14.34
N GLU A 23 1.46 -8.69 -13.83
CA GLU A 23 1.12 -7.28 -14.08
C GLU A 23 2.09 -6.32 -13.38
N ILE A 24 2.47 -6.61 -12.13
CA ILE A 24 3.49 -5.83 -11.41
C ILE A 24 4.80 -5.81 -12.21
N GLY A 25 5.22 -6.95 -12.77
CA GLY A 25 6.40 -7.02 -13.63
C GLY A 25 6.32 -6.09 -14.86
N ARG A 26 5.17 -6.06 -15.55
CA ARG A 26 4.95 -5.13 -16.68
C ARG A 26 4.99 -3.66 -16.26
N MET A 27 4.38 -3.34 -15.12
CA MET A 27 4.41 -1.99 -14.57
C MET A 27 5.83 -1.57 -14.17
N LEU A 28 6.65 -2.50 -13.65
CA LEU A 28 8.06 -2.24 -13.35
C LEU A 28 8.89 -1.95 -14.60
N ASP A 29 8.70 -2.74 -15.68
CA ASP A 29 9.36 -2.49 -16.96
C ASP A 29 8.99 -1.09 -17.50
N THR A 30 7.74 -0.69 -17.32
CA THR A 30 7.24 0.64 -17.70
C THR A 30 7.87 1.73 -16.84
N LEU A 31 7.86 1.59 -15.52
CA LEU A 31 8.49 2.53 -14.60
C LEU A 31 9.99 2.69 -14.90
N ALA A 32 10.69 1.59 -15.19
CA ALA A 32 12.11 1.63 -15.53
C ALA A 32 12.38 2.31 -16.89
N GLY A 33 11.47 2.16 -17.86
CA GLY A 33 11.64 2.69 -19.22
C GLY A 33 11.18 4.14 -19.41
N SER A 34 10.11 4.56 -18.74
CA SER A 34 9.45 5.86 -18.96
C SER A 34 9.19 6.68 -17.69
N ASP A 35 9.57 6.17 -16.51
CA ASP A 35 9.25 6.76 -15.20
C ASP A 35 7.74 6.92 -14.94
N GLU A 36 6.92 6.16 -15.67
CA GLU A 36 5.47 6.20 -15.53
C GLU A 36 5.01 5.25 -14.41
N PRO A 37 4.36 5.76 -13.35
CA PRO A 37 3.93 4.95 -12.23
C PRO A 37 2.66 4.15 -12.54
N GLY A 38 2.49 3.02 -11.87
CA GLY A 38 1.32 2.15 -11.96
C GLY A 38 0.69 1.87 -10.61
N SER A 39 -0.56 1.41 -10.60
CA SER A 39 -1.18 0.88 -9.38
C SER A 39 -2.22 -0.20 -9.69
N ILE A 40 -2.42 -1.10 -8.72
CA ILE A 40 -3.40 -2.19 -8.77
C ILE A 40 -4.21 -2.14 -7.47
N ASP A 41 -5.51 -1.86 -7.57
CA ASP A 41 -6.43 -1.99 -6.44
C ASP A 41 -6.78 -3.47 -6.22
N LEU A 42 -6.18 -4.07 -5.20
CA LEU A 42 -6.35 -5.49 -4.90
C LEU A 42 -7.75 -5.82 -4.37
N ARG A 43 -8.53 -4.84 -3.90
CA ARG A 43 -9.91 -5.08 -3.44
C ARG A 43 -10.91 -5.06 -4.60
N SER A 44 -10.55 -4.46 -5.72
CA SER A 44 -11.35 -4.50 -6.95
C SER A 44 -11.25 -5.83 -7.71
N LEU A 45 -10.24 -6.65 -7.37
CA LEU A 45 -9.99 -7.95 -7.99
C LEU A 45 -10.67 -9.10 -7.24
N PRO A 46 -11.08 -10.18 -7.93
CA PRO A 46 -11.62 -11.38 -7.31
C PRO A 46 -10.51 -12.24 -6.68
N LEU A 47 -9.74 -11.67 -5.76
CA LEU A 47 -8.68 -12.35 -5.02
C LEU A 47 -9.28 -13.08 -3.81
N SER A 48 -9.02 -14.38 -3.69
CA SER A 48 -9.27 -15.11 -2.44
C SER A 48 -8.29 -14.67 -1.34
N ASP A 49 -8.60 -14.99 -0.08
CA ASP A 49 -7.67 -14.71 1.03
C ASP A 49 -6.37 -15.49 0.86
N ALA A 50 -6.43 -16.71 0.30
CA ALA A 50 -5.25 -17.51 -0.03
C ALA A 50 -4.40 -16.86 -1.12
N ASP A 51 -5.01 -16.30 -2.17
CA ASP A 51 -4.27 -15.57 -3.22
C ASP A 51 -3.59 -14.32 -2.67
N ARG A 52 -4.26 -13.60 -1.76
CA ARG A 52 -3.70 -12.40 -1.13
C ARG A 52 -2.51 -12.75 -0.24
N ALA A 53 -2.65 -13.77 0.61
CA ALA A 53 -1.55 -14.25 1.45
C ALA A 53 -0.37 -14.74 0.60
N GLN A 54 -0.65 -15.47 -0.48
CA GLN A 54 0.37 -15.89 -1.44
C GLN A 54 1.07 -14.69 -2.10
N LEU A 55 0.33 -13.65 -2.47
CA LEU A 55 0.90 -12.44 -3.05
C LEU A 55 1.80 -11.69 -2.05
N GLU A 56 1.38 -11.58 -0.79
CA GLU A 56 2.20 -11.01 0.30
C GLU A 56 3.50 -11.80 0.49
N GLU A 57 3.43 -13.13 0.48
CA GLU A 57 4.61 -14.00 0.61
C GLU A 57 5.56 -13.86 -0.59
N LEU A 58 5.02 -13.87 -1.81
CA LEU A 58 5.83 -13.77 -3.04
C LEU A 58 6.51 -12.42 -3.19
N LEU A 59 5.85 -11.33 -2.81
CA LEU A 59 6.42 -9.99 -2.85
C LEU A 59 7.36 -9.73 -1.66
N GLY A 60 7.04 -10.30 -0.49
CA GLY A 60 7.80 -10.13 0.74
C GLY A 60 7.82 -8.69 1.26
N ARG A 61 8.67 -8.44 2.26
CA ARG A 61 8.91 -7.11 2.85
C ARG A 61 10.34 -6.69 2.60
N GLY A 62 10.51 -5.49 2.05
CA GLY A 62 11.78 -4.84 1.78
C GLY A 62 12.27 -4.02 2.96
N GLU A 63 13.08 -3.01 2.65
CA GLU A 63 13.81 -2.23 3.64
C GLU A 63 13.01 -1.06 4.21
N VAL A 64 12.07 -0.52 3.42
CA VAL A 64 11.33 0.71 3.77
C VAL A 64 9.91 0.38 4.18
N SER A 65 9.49 0.91 5.33
CA SER A 65 8.11 0.87 5.79
C SER A 65 7.74 2.18 6.49
N ALA A 66 6.47 2.55 6.40
CA ALA A 66 5.89 3.72 7.05
C ALA A 66 4.50 3.38 7.60
N GLU A 67 4.19 3.98 8.75
CA GLU A 67 2.86 3.94 9.35
C GLU A 67 2.30 5.37 9.37
N LEU A 68 1.04 5.53 8.96
CA LEU A 68 0.37 6.83 8.92
C LEU A 68 -0.96 6.76 9.66
N ALA A 69 -1.18 7.72 10.56
CA ALA A 69 -2.44 7.91 11.27
C ALA A 69 -3.34 8.90 10.52
N LEU A 70 -3.97 8.44 9.43
CA LEU A 70 -4.84 9.24 8.56
C LEU A 70 -6.28 8.74 8.66
N ALA A 71 -7.08 9.33 9.58
CA ALA A 71 -8.48 8.92 9.80
C ALA A 71 -8.68 7.39 9.94
N GLY A 72 -7.68 6.72 10.51
CA GLY A 72 -7.44 5.28 10.47
C GLY A 72 -5.93 5.01 10.42
N ASP A 73 -5.53 3.74 10.43
CA ASP A 73 -4.13 3.34 10.37
C ASP A 73 -3.80 2.86 8.95
N SER A 74 -2.84 3.52 8.31
CA SER A 74 -2.28 3.09 7.03
C SER A 74 -0.89 2.51 7.25
N GLU A 75 -0.67 1.30 6.73
CA GLU A 75 0.65 0.67 6.63
C GLU A 75 1.08 0.75 5.18
N VAL A 76 2.29 1.27 4.94
CA VAL A 76 2.91 1.35 3.62
C VAL A 76 4.26 0.68 3.72
N TRP A 77 4.56 -0.29 2.86
CA TRP A 77 5.89 -0.90 2.84
C TRP A 77 6.36 -1.20 1.42
N GLU A 78 7.65 -1.07 1.19
CA GLU A 78 8.30 -1.55 0.00
C GLU A 78 8.42 -3.08 0.09
N THR A 79 8.23 -3.75 -1.04
CA THR A 79 8.40 -5.20 -1.12
C THR A 79 9.88 -5.56 -1.30
N THR A 80 10.21 -6.84 -1.46
CA THR A 80 11.58 -7.24 -1.82
C THR A 80 11.99 -6.81 -3.23
N TYR A 81 11.04 -6.30 -4.03
CA TYR A 81 11.27 -5.71 -5.35
C TYR A 81 11.19 -4.18 -5.24
N PRO A 82 12.33 -3.46 -5.35
CA PRO A 82 12.35 -2.01 -5.23
C PRO A 82 11.44 -1.32 -6.25
N GLY A 83 10.75 -0.28 -5.79
CA GLY A 83 9.75 0.42 -6.58
C GLY A 83 8.37 -0.26 -6.60
N VAL A 84 8.20 -1.40 -5.93
CA VAL A 84 6.88 -2.01 -5.67
C VAL A 84 6.52 -1.81 -4.20
N TRP A 85 5.39 -1.16 -3.97
CA TRP A 85 4.90 -0.78 -2.65
C TRP A 85 3.55 -1.39 -2.37
N TRP A 86 3.37 -1.89 -1.17
CA TRP A 86 2.07 -2.31 -0.67
C TRP A 86 1.52 -1.24 0.26
N ILE A 87 0.30 -0.77 -0.04
CA ILE A 87 -0.40 0.25 0.72
C ILE A 87 -1.68 -0.37 1.26
N ARG A 88 -1.78 -0.49 2.59
CA ARG A 88 -2.93 -1.06 3.28
C ARG A 88 -3.51 -0.03 4.23
N HIS A 89 -4.73 0.42 3.96
CA HIS A 89 -5.45 1.34 4.84
C HIS A 89 -6.51 0.59 5.64
N ARG A 90 -6.51 0.79 6.96
CA ARG A 90 -7.54 0.30 7.88
C ARG A 90 -8.46 1.44 8.26
N GLY A 91 -9.74 1.28 7.93
CA GLY A 91 -10.78 2.23 8.33
C GLY A 91 -11.19 2.06 9.80
N ALA A 92 -12.23 2.78 10.19
CA ALA A 92 -12.82 2.67 11.53
C ALA A 92 -13.17 1.21 11.88
N GLY A 93 -12.68 0.73 13.03
CA GLY A 93 -12.89 -0.65 13.48
C GLY A 93 -11.85 -1.67 12.99
N GLY A 94 -10.72 -1.22 12.44
CA GLY A 94 -9.54 -2.07 12.15
C GLY A 94 -9.64 -2.94 10.90
N LYS A 95 -10.77 -2.84 10.17
CA LYS A 95 -10.97 -3.56 8.90
C LYS A 95 -10.21 -2.87 7.77
N ILE A 96 -9.62 -3.68 6.89
CA ILE A 96 -8.96 -3.19 5.67
C ILE A 96 -10.01 -2.51 4.79
N ALA A 97 -9.88 -1.20 4.63
CA ALA A 97 -10.76 -0.36 3.83
C ALA A 97 -10.25 -0.22 2.39
N SER A 98 -8.92 -0.07 2.22
CA SER A 98 -8.27 -0.09 0.91
C SER A 98 -6.99 -0.92 0.95
N GLU A 99 -6.65 -1.51 -0.19
CA GLU A 99 -5.41 -2.25 -0.34
C GLU A 99 -4.92 -2.21 -1.78
N VAL A 100 -3.75 -1.61 -1.98
CA VAL A 100 -3.24 -1.24 -3.30
C VAL A 100 -1.77 -1.64 -3.40
N ILE A 101 -1.39 -2.21 -4.55
CA ILE A 101 0.01 -2.26 -4.96
C ILE A 101 0.29 -1.01 -5.79
N SER A 102 1.27 -0.23 -5.40
CA SER A 102 1.76 0.90 -6.18
C SER A 102 3.13 0.58 -6.74
N VAL A 103 3.31 0.76 -8.03
CA VAL A 103 4.59 0.61 -8.72
C VAL A 103 5.11 2.01 -9.05
N CYS A 104 5.97 2.54 -8.18
CA CYS A 104 6.48 3.90 -8.26
C CYS A 104 7.76 4.05 -7.42
N ARG A 105 8.50 5.16 -7.61
CA ARG A 105 9.70 5.44 -6.80
C ARG A 105 9.37 5.72 -5.34
N ILE A 106 8.36 6.55 -5.12
CA ILE A 106 7.88 6.94 -3.79
C ILE A 106 6.35 7.05 -3.89
N PRO A 107 5.59 6.34 -3.05
CA PRO A 107 4.14 6.46 -3.00
C PRO A 107 3.70 7.90 -2.69
N GLU A 108 2.70 8.39 -3.42
CA GLU A 108 2.17 9.75 -3.25
C GLU A 108 1.70 10.02 -1.80
N ILE A 109 1.17 9.00 -1.12
CA ILE A 109 0.74 9.10 0.29
C ILE A 109 1.89 9.44 1.27
N LEU A 110 3.14 9.20 0.87
CA LEU A 110 4.33 9.55 1.66
C LEU A 110 4.86 10.95 1.31
N MET A 111 4.35 11.59 0.25
CA MET A 111 4.78 12.92 -0.16
C MET A 111 4.03 13.98 0.63
N THR A 112 4.77 14.84 1.33
CA THR A 112 4.18 15.98 2.03
C THR A 112 3.63 17.00 1.05
N HIS A 113 2.39 17.46 1.28
CA HIS A 113 1.76 18.45 0.42
C HIS A 113 2.46 19.83 0.55
N PRO A 114 2.67 20.60 -0.55
CA PRO A 114 3.35 21.89 -0.49
C PRO A 114 2.78 22.88 0.53
N ALA A 115 1.44 22.93 0.66
CA ALA A 115 0.76 23.79 1.63
C ALA A 115 1.12 23.46 3.10
N ASP A 116 1.35 22.18 3.42
CA ASP A 116 1.75 21.78 4.78
C ASP A 116 3.17 22.25 5.10
N ILE A 117 4.05 22.26 4.09
CA ILE A 117 5.42 22.79 4.20
C ILE A 117 5.39 24.31 4.43
N GLU A 118 4.57 25.04 3.67
CA GLU A 118 4.38 26.49 3.86
C GLU A 118 3.83 26.83 5.25
N ALA A 119 2.83 26.07 5.70
CA ALA A 119 2.27 26.22 7.04
C ALA A 119 3.31 25.90 8.13
N ALA A 120 4.12 24.85 7.95
CA ALA A 120 5.18 24.50 8.89
C ALA A 120 6.26 25.58 8.98
N ALA A 121 6.68 26.15 7.85
CA ALA A 121 7.65 27.25 7.81
C ALA A 121 7.14 28.48 8.57
N SER A 122 5.86 28.81 8.42
CA SER A 122 5.22 29.93 9.11
C SER A 122 5.16 29.70 10.62
N ARG A 123 4.66 28.53 11.06
CA ARG A 123 4.61 28.15 12.49
C ARG A 123 5.99 28.17 13.15
N LEU A 124 7.03 27.74 12.44
CA LEU A 124 8.39 27.72 13.00
C LEU A 124 8.94 29.15 13.18
N ARG A 125 8.68 30.06 12.22
CA ARG A 125 9.09 31.46 12.32
C ARG A 125 8.45 32.15 13.52
N GLU A 126 7.14 32.00 13.69
CA GLU A 126 6.39 32.56 14.83
C GLU A 126 6.93 32.05 16.18
N LYS A 127 7.28 30.75 16.24
CA LYS A 127 7.85 30.15 17.45
C LYS A 127 9.21 30.75 17.82
N LEU A 128 10.05 31.03 16.83
CA LEU A 128 11.36 31.65 17.06
C LEU A 128 11.20 33.09 17.58
N GLU A 129 10.30 33.88 17.00
CA GLU A 129 10.02 35.26 17.44
C GLU A 129 9.45 35.32 18.87
N THR A 130 8.69 34.29 19.28
CA THR A 130 8.09 34.21 20.63
C THR A 130 9.09 33.73 21.70
N THR A 131 10.21 33.10 21.30
CA THR A 131 11.19 32.53 22.24
C THR A 131 12.22 33.56 22.73
N ASP A 132 12.28 34.75 22.12
CA ASP A 132 13.19 35.85 22.49
C ASP A 132 12.65 36.78 23.62
N VAL A 133 11.86 36.25 24.57
CA VAL A 133 11.35 37.00 25.76
C VAL A 133 11.68 36.28 27.08
#